data_AF-A0A831K2L8-F1
#
_entry.id   AF-A0A831K2L8-F1
#
_cell.length_a   1.000
_cell.length_b   1.000
_cell.length_c   1.000
_cell.angle_alpha   90.00
_cell.angle_beta   90.00
_cell.angle_gamma   90.00
#
_symmetry.space_group_name_H-M   'P 1'
#
loop_
_entity.id
_entity.type
_entity.pdbx_description
1 polymer ?
#
loop_
_entity_poly.entity_id
_entity_poly.type
_entity_poly.pdbx_seq_one_letter_code
_entity_poly.pdbx_strand_id
1 'polypeptide(L)'
;MIDNPDKTEVLVSDYCQCCGNDLSDVSPIFISKRQVVDLPEIKPIYTEYQSFSRKCSCGHEQVADYPTHVGNHIQYGASVEAAVGYYSVYQYLPYKRMSELFSHFYNLPISEGTIGNMLESIGERIQPIYDSIQDTIAKSKTAVGGDESGAKVNGKKFWAWIWQTLTHTYIIVSPSRGKKVIDQFFPGGFKNAVLVSDRWKSHINTHAKGHQLCFAHLLRELNYLIELEATGWAKSIKTLFKQAIELKRKIPEYSESDHRALEIETNFNQLLNQTLGKNKTPKTLTFQNSLIDYRDYLFTFLYNKDVPADNNASERGIRNFKVKLKISGQFKTGHNAFAKIRSFIDTCKKNNIPVLHALKLVAQMPIQQAV
;
A
#
# COMPACT_ATOMS: atom_id res chain seq x y z
N MET A 1 -10.41 -10.93 29.28
CA MET A 1 -9.58 -11.23 30.46
C MET A 1 -8.57 -12.27 30.02
N ILE A 2 -7.30 -12.12 30.35
CA ILE A 2 -6.28 -13.15 30.06
C ILE A 2 -6.26 -14.18 31.19
N ASP A 3 -5.98 -15.43 30.88
CA ASP A 3 -6.00 -16.52 31.87
C ASP A 3 -4.85 -16.42 32.87
N ASN A 4 -3.69 -15.95 32.41
CA ASN A 4 -2.48 -15.80 33.20
C ASN A 4 -2.07 -14.31 33.26
N PRO A 5 -2.55 -13.54 34.26
CA PRO A 5 -2.11 -12.15 34.43
C PRO A 5 -0.67 -12.08 34.95
N ASP A 6 0.06 -11.01 34.59
CA ASP A 6 1.44 -10.79 35.04
C ASP A 6 1.55 -10.66 36.58
N LYS A 7 0.49 -10.16 37.22
CA LYS A 7 0.35 -10.05 38.68
C LYS A 7 -1.07 -10.41 39.11
N THR A 8 -1.20 -11.13 40.21
CA THR A 8 -2.50 -11.42 40.86
C THR A 8 -2.49 -10.83 42.27
N GLU A 9 -3.48 -10.00 42.58
CA GLU A 9 -3.72 -9.51 43.94
C GLU A 9 -5.01 -10.15 44.47
N VAL A 10 -4.89 -10.90 45.57
CA VAL A 10 -6.04 -11.53 46.22
C VAL A 10 -6.66 -10.54 47.19
N LEU A 11 -7.95 -10.25 47.01
CA LEU A 11 -8.70 -9.35 47.88
C LEU A 11 -9.57 -10.18 48.83
N VAL A 12 -9.20 -10.19 50.11
CA VAL A 12 -9.94 -10.86 51.20
C VAL A 12 -10.23 -9.82 52.29
N SER A 13 -11.41 -9.89 52.90
CA SER A 13 -11.76 -9.05 54.04
C SER A 13 -11.47 -9.82 55.33
N ASP A 14 -10.60 -9.29 56.17
CA ASP A 14 -10.26 -9.88 57.49
C ASP A 14 -11.31 -9.58 58.56
N TYR A 15 -12.35 -8.84 58.23
CA TYR A 15 -13.43 -8.51 59.17
C TYR A 15 -14.79 -8.47 58.49
N CYS A 16 -15.83 -8.73 59.28
CA CYS A 16 -17.21 -8.59 58.86
C CYS A 16 -17.60 -7.10 58.83
N GLN A 17 -18.04 -6.60 57.68
CA GLN A 17 -18.49 -5.21 57.53
C GLN A 17 -19.82 -4.91 58.25
N CYS A 18 -20.55 -5.93 58.71
CA CYS A 18 -21.83 -5.75 59.42
C CYS A 18 -21.64 -5.66 60.95
N CYS A 19 -20.86 -6.57 61.55
CA CYS A 19 -20.69 -6.64 63.01
C CYS A 19 -19.27 -6.37 63.51
N GLY A 20 -18.28 -6.27 62.63
CA GLY A 20 -16.87 -6.03 63.00
C GLY A 20 -16.10 -7.25 63.49
N ASN A 21 -16.71 -8.45 63.51
CA ASN A 21 -16.01 -9.68 63.90
C ASN A 21 -14.84 -10.00 62.97
N ASP A 22 -13.78 -10.58 63.54
CA ASP A 22 -12.61 -11.10 62.82
C ASP A 22 -13.01 -12.30 61.92
N LEU A 23 -12.52 -12.30 60.68
CA LEU A 23 -12.73 -13.34 59.66
C LEU A 23 -11.42 -13.99 59.20
N SER A 24 -10.26 -13.66 59.79
CA SER A 24 -8.97 -14.18 59.32
C SER A 24 -8.86 -15.72 59.40
N ASP A 25 -9.61 -16.36 60.30
CA ASP A 25 -9.69 -17.84 60.40
C ASP A 25 -10.72 -18.46 59.44
N VAL A 26 -11.53 -17.65 58.75
CA VAL A 26 -12.55 -18.12 57.81
C VAL A 26 -11.94 -18.20 56.42
N SER A 27 -11.93 -19.40 55.84
CA SER A 27 -11.40 -19.61 54.48
C SER A 27 -12.20 -18.84 53.42
N PRO A 28 -11.57 -17.98 52.61
CA PRO A 28 -12.28 -17.23 51.58
C PRO A 28 -12.72 -18.13 50.43
N ILE A 29 -13.89 -17.83 49.86
CA ILE A 29 -14.40 -18.50 48.66
C ILE A 29 -14.21 -17.56 47.47
N PHE A 30 -13.65 -18.06 46.38
CA PHE A 30 -13.53 -17.29 45.16
C PHE A 30 -14.91 -17.01 44.55
N ILE A 31 -15.31 -15.74 44.47
CA ILE A 31 -16.60 -15.33 43.91
C ILE A 31 -16.47 -14.76 42.49
N SER A 32 -15.48 -13.89 42.27
CA SER A 32 -15.27 -13.24 40.97
C SER A 32 -13.84 -12.69 40.85
N LYS A 33 -13.43 -12.36 39.63
CA LYS A 33 -12.18 -11.66 39.33
C LYS A 33 -12.43 -10.49 38.39
N ARG A 34 -11.54 -9.49 38.45
CA ARG A 34 -11.47 -8.34 37.53
C ARG A 34 -10.00 -8.15 37.13
N GLN A 35 -9.75 -7.55 35.96
CA GLN A 35 -8.40 -7.21 35.50
C GLN A 35 -8.35 -5.73 35.16
N VAL A 36 -7.28 -5.08 35.61
CA VAL A 36 -6.86 -3.77 35.12
C VAL A 36 -5.68 -4.02 34.19
N VAL A 37 -5.74 -3.48 32.97
CA VAL A 37 -4.67 -3.59 31.97
C VAL A 37 -4.01 -2.22 31.88
N ASP A 38 -2.73 -2.16 32.20
CA ASP A 38 -1.92 -0.94 32.16
C ASP A 38 -0.68 -1.15 31.27
N LEU A 39 -0.16 -0.08 30.71
CA LEU A 39 1.07 -0.10 29.90
C LEU A 39 2.25 0.32 30.79
N PRO A 40 3.31 -0.49 30.90
CA PRO A 40 4.49 -0.06 31.64
C PRO A 40 5.18 1.11 30.94
N GLU A 41 5.99 1.84 31.69
CA GLU A 41 6.86 2.87 31.11
C GLU A 41 7.82 2.25 30.09
N ILE A 42 7.79 2.74 28.85
CA ILE A 42 8.63 2.21 27.77
C ILE A 42 9.97 2.96 27.79
N LYS A 43 11.08 2.23 27.97
CA LYS A 43 12.44 2.79 28.02
C LYS A 43 13.34 2.17 26.95
N PRO A 44 14.27 2.95 26.37
CA PRO A 44 15.28 2.43 25.47
C PRO A 44 16.31 1.59 26.25
N ILE A 45 16.84 0.56 25.60
CA ILE A 45 17.98 -0.22 26.10
C ILE A 45 19.24 0.30 25.40
N TYR A 46 20.19 0.80 26.17
CA TYR A 46 21.51 1.19 25.68
C TYR A 46 22.50 0.04 25.93
N THR A 47 23.19 -0.38 24.88
CA THR A 47 24.29 -1.35 24.97
C THR A 47 25.56 -0.65 24.56
N GLU A 48 26.48 -0.50 25.50
CA GLU A 48 27.80 0.08 25.24
C GLU A 48 28.80 -1.04 24.91
N TYR A 49 29.46 -0.91 23.77
CA TYR A 49 30.58 -1.77 23.40
C TYR A 49 31.87 -1.06 23.77
N GLN A 50 32.68 -1.66 24.64
CA GLN A 50 33.97 -1.11 25.07
C GLN A 50 35.11 -1.93 24.45
N SER A 51 35.95 -1.28 23.66
CA SER A 51 37.18 -1.88 23.13
C SER A 51 38.38 -1.51 24.01
N PHE A 52 39.19 -2.51 24.34
CA PHE A 52 40.39 -2.37 25.16
C PHE A 52 41.62 -2.78 24.35
N SER A 53 42.75 -2.12 24.61
CA SER A 53 44.04 -2.55 24.08
C SER A 53 44.86 -3.33 25.12
N ARG A 54 45.69 -4.26 24.65
CA ARG A 54 46.71 -4.95 25.45
C ARG A 54 48.01 -5.01 24.68
N LYS A 55 49.12 -4.78 25.37
CA LYS A 55 50.46 -4.93 24.77
C LYS A 55 50.93 -6.37 24.90
N CYS A 56 51.23 -7.00 23.77
CA CYS A 56 51.86 -8.31 23.67
C CYS A 56 53.34 -8.22 24.10
N SER A 57 53.91 -9.33 24.55
CA SER A 57 55.33 -9.45 24.90
C SER A 57 56.27 -9.18 23.71
N CYS A 58 55.80 -9.36 22.46
CA CYS A 58 56.55 -8.98 21.26
C CYS A 58 56.55 -7.46 20.97
N GLY A 59 55.85 -6.66 21.79
CA GLY A 59 55.72 -5.22 21.63
C GLY A 59 54.49 -4.77 20.83
N HIS A 60 53.77 -5.70 20.17
CA HIS A 60 52.55 -5.40 19.42
C HIS A 60 51.39 -4.98 20.34
N GLU A 61 50.64 -3.94 19.98
CA GLU A 61 49.43 -3.53 20.69
C GLU A 61 48.20 -4.15 20.01
N GLN A 62 47.55 -5.07 20.71
CA GLN A 62 46.35 -5.73 20.25
C GLN A 62 45.12 -4.95 20.74
N VAL A 63 44.20 -4.60 19.83
CA VAL A 63 42.92 -3.96 20.14
C VAL A 63 41.79 -4.91 19.74
N ALA A 64 40.70 -4.93 20.50
CA ALA A 64 39.51 -5.69 20.16
C ALA A 64 38.69 -4.97 19.08
N ASP A 65 38.30 -5.68 18.03
CA ASP A 65 37.44 -5.13 16.98
C ASP A 65 35.98 -5.01 17.47
N TYR A 66 35.29 -3.96 17.03
CA TYR A 66 33.84 -3.88 17.20
C TYR A 66 33.14 -4.89 16.30
N PRO A 67 31.97 -5.43 16.71
CA PRO A 67 31.13 -6.20 15.80
C PRO A 67 30.81 -5.40 14.53
N THR A 68 30.74 -6.06 13.38
CA THR A 68 30.56 -5.39 12.06
C THR A 68 29.30 -4.53 11.95
N HIS A 69 28.28 -4.80 12.77
CA HIS A 69 27.05 -4.02 12.82
C HIS A 69 27.13 -2.77 13.71
N VAL A 70 28.20 -2.61 14.50
CA VAL A 70 28.47 -1.44 15.35
C VAL A 70 29.45 -0.53 14.62
N GLY A 71 28.91 0.36 13.78
CA GLY A 71 29.70 1.21 12.89
C GLY A 71 29.78 2.68 13.31
N ASN A 72 28.92 3.13 14.23
CA ASN A 72 28.88 4.51 14.70
C ASN A 72 29.00 4.58 16.22
N HIS A 73 29.51 5.71 16.74
CA HIS A 73 29.60 5.99 18.18
C HIS A 73 28.25 5.88 18.89
N ILE A 74 27.17 6.32 18.23
CA ILE A 74 25.80 6.06 18.63
C ILE A 74 24.99 5.68 17.39
N GLN A 75 24.19 4.63 17.51
CA GLN A 75 23.29 4.19 16.45
C GLN A 75 22.03 3.59 17.06
N TYR A 76 20.93 3.69 16.31
CA TYR A 76 19.66 3.14 16.73
C TYR A 76 19.53 1.70 16.25
N GLY A 77 18.93 0.85 17.08
CA GLY A 77 18.65 -0.54 16.72
C GLY A 77 17.47 -0.70 15.76
N ALA A 78 17.36 -1.88 15.16
CA ALA A 78 16.34 -2.22 14.17
C ALA A 78 14.90 -1.98 14.64
N SER A 79 14.61 -2.12 15.93
CA SER A 79 13.28 -1.86 16.50
C SER A 79 12.87 -0.38 16.36
N VAL A 80 13.82 0.56 16.52
CA VAL A 80 13.57 2.00 16.39
C VAL A 80 13.37 2.37 14.94
N GLU A 81 14.23 1.89 14.04
CA GLU A 81 14.10 2.10 12.59
C GLU A 81 12.75 1.56 12.07
N ALA A 82 12.37 0.34 12.49
CA ALA A 82 11.10 -0.26 12.11
C ALA A 82 9.90 0.56 12.58
N ALA A 83 9.94 1.08 13.81
CA ALA A 83 8.91 1.97 14.34
C ALA A 83 8.83 3.28 13.53
N VAL A 84 9.97 3.88 13.17
CA VAL A 84 10.02 5.07 12.31
C VAL A 84 9.40 4.80 10.93
N GLY A 85 9.78 3.70 10.27
CA GLY A 85 9.19 3.30 8.98
C GLY A 85 7.68 3.08 9.07
N TYR A 86 7.24 2.41 10.14
CA TYR A 86 5.83 2.14 10.40
C TYR A 86 5.05 3.44 10.63
N TYR A 87 5.49 4.31 11.53
CA TYR A 87 4.80 5.56 11.81
C TYR A 87 4.80 6.52 10.62
N SER A 88 5.90 6.63 9.87
CA SER A 88 6.02 7.60 8.78
C SER A 88 5.22 7.21 7.53
N VAL A 89 5.27 5.93 7.14
CA VAL A 89 4.78 5.46 5.84
C VAL A 89 3.46 4.71 5.96
N TYR A 90 3.24 3.99 7.07
CA TYR A 90 2.00 3.26 7.30
C TYR A 90 0.95 4.11 8.03
N GLN A 91 1.36 4.80 9.09
CA GLN A 91 0.47 5.67 9.89
C GLN A 91 0.51 7.15 9.48
N TYR A 92 1.39 7.51 8.54
CA TYR A 92 1.52 8.86 7.96
C TYR A 92 1.85 9.99 8.95
N LEU A 93 2.47 9.66 10.09
CA LEU A 93 2.79 10.66 11.11
C LEU A 93 3.86 11.65 10.59
N PRO A 94 3.65 12.97 10.73
CA PRO A 94 4.66 13.98 10.41
C PRO A 94 5.90 13.88 11.30
N TYR A 95 7.07 14.29 10.80
CA TYR A 95 8.34 14.12 11.50
C TYR A 95 8.38 14.81 12.87
N LYS A 96 7.97 16.08 12.96
CA LYS A 96 7.85 16.78 14.25
C LYS A 96 7.02 16.01 15.28
N ARG A 97 5.81 15.57 14.88
CA ARG A 97 4.91 14.80 15.77
C ARG A 97 5.47 13.44 16.15
N MET A 98 6.25 12.84 15.26
CA MET A 98 6.94 11.59 15.52
C MET A 98 8.09 11.78 16.51
N SER A 99 8.88 12.84 16.37
CA SER A 99 9.92 13.23 17.34
C SER A 99 9.32 13.43 18.74
N GLU A 100 8.20 14.15 18.85
CA GLU A 100 7.43 14.31 20.09
C GLU A 100 6.96 12.96 20.64
N LEU A 101 6.44 12.07 19.80
CA LEU A 101 5.99 10.73 20.20
C LEU A 101 7.14 9.87 20.75
N PHE A 102 8.31 9.87 20.10
CA PHE A 102 9.49 9.15 20.58
C PHE A 102 10.03 9.72 21.90
N SER A 103 9.98 11.04 22.06
CA SER A 103 10.34 11.70 23.33
C SER A 103 9.37 11.31 24.46
N HIS A 104 8.06 11.49 24.26
CA HIS A 104 7.07 11.39 25.33
C HIS A 104 6.69 9.95 25.71
N PHE A 105 6.62 9.03 24.74
CA PHE A 105 6.17 7.65 25.01
C PHE A 105 7.31 6.66 25.15
N TYR A 106 8.43 6.90 24.46
CA TYR A 106 9.55 5.97 24.41
C TYR A 106 10.77 6.44 25.18
N ASN A 107 10.72 7.61 25.84
CA ASN A 107 11.85 8.23 26.52
C ASN A 107 13.11 8.30 25.63
N LEU A 108 12.92 8.51 24.32
CA LEU A 108 13.97 8.45 23.32
C LEU A 108 13.90 9.70 22.42
N PRO A 109 14.55 10.81 22.80
CA PRO A 109 14.53 12.02 21.99
C PRO A 109 15.29 11.80 20.68
N ILE A 110 14.58 11.87 19.54
CA ILE A 110 15.15 11.75 18.19
C ILE A 110 14.82 12.99 17.36
N SER A 111 15.76 13.45 16.53
CA SER A 111 15.54 14.63 15.67
C SER A 111 14.80 14.30 14.38
N GLU A 112 14.17 15.29 13.75
CA GLU A 112 13.51 15.14 12.44
C GLU A 112 14.50 14.72 11.34
N GLY A 113 15.75 15.20 11.41
CA GLY A 113 16.82 14.79 10.49
C GLY A 113 17.19 13.32 10.65
N THR A 114 17.25 12.83 11.89
CA THR A 114 17.49 11.41 12.19
C THR A 114 16.38 10.53 11.62
N ILE A 115 15.11 10.94 11.80
CA ILE A 115 13.95 10.26 11.21
C ILE A 115 14.07 10.20 9.69
N GLY A 116 14.43 11.32 9.05
CA GLY A 116 14.66 11.38 7.61
C GLY A 116 15.74 10.38 7.14
N ASN A 117 16.89 10.38 7.80
CA ASN A 117 18.01 9.49 7.47
C ASN A 117 17.64 8.01 7.63
N MET A 118 16.90 7.64 8.68
CA MET A 118 16.41 6.27 8.85
C MET A 118 15.49 5.84 7.70
N LEU A 119 14.59 6.72 7.26
CA LEU A 119 13.68 6.40 6.15
C LEU A 119 14.43 6.21 4.82
N GLU A 120 15.46 7.02 4.55
CA GLU A 120 16.32 6.79 3.38
C GLU A 120 17.04 5.45 3.49
N SER A 121 17.66 5.14 4.64
CA SER A 121 18.36 3.86 4.86
C SER A 121 17.44 2.66 4.72
N ILE A 122 16.22 2.71 5.28
CA ILE A 122 15.21 1.66 5.09
C ILE A 122 14.86 1.53 3.60
N GLY A 123 14.68 2.64 2.90
CA GLY A 123 14.42 2.66 1.46
C GLY A 123 15.54 2.02 0.63
N GLU A 124 16.80 2.21 1.02
CA GLU A 124 17.97 1.58 0.40
C GLU A 124 18.01 0.08 0.68
N ARG A 125 17.79 -0.36 1.93
CA ARG A 125 17.75 -1.79 2.28
C ARG A 125 16.60 -2.53 1.62
N ILE A 126 15.49 -1.86 1.33
CA ILE A 126 14.34 -2.41 0.60
C ILE A 126 14.62 -2.55 -0.90
N GLN A 127 15.63 -1.86 -1.45
CA GLN A 127 15.87 -1.81 -2.90
C GLN A 127 15.87 -3.19 -3.58
N PRO A 128 16.55 -4.24 -3.08
CA PRO A 128 16.52 -5.55 -3.74
C PRO A 128 15.12 -6.19 -3.76
N ILE A 129 14.35 -5.98 -2.70
CA ILE A 129 12.96 -6.45 -2.61
C ILE A 129 12.07 -5.65 -3.57
N TYR A 130 12.31 -4.34 -3.65
CA TYR A 130 11.60 -3.43 -4.54
C TYR A 130 11.82 -3.78 -6.02
N ASP A 131 13.06 -4.13 -6.40
CA ASP A 131 13.39 -4.61 -7.74
C ASP A 131 12.75 -5.97 -8.03
N SER A 132 12.73 -6.88 -7.04
CA SER A 132 12.03 -8.16 -7.15
C SER A 132 10.51 -7.99 -7.32
N ILE A 133 9.90 -7.04 -6.61
CA ILE A 133 8.48 -6.68 -6.77
C ILE A 133 8.22 -6.20 -8.20
N GLN A 134 9.07 -5.30 -8.72
CA GLN A 134 8.97 -4.78 -10.08
C GLN A 134 9.03 -5.90 -11.13
N ASP A 135 10.05 -6.76 -11.03
CA ASP A 135 10.25 -7.89 -11.93
C ASP A 135 9.07 -8.89 -11.89
N THR A 136 8.54 -9.16 -10.69
CA THR A 136 7.38 -10.03 -10.50
C THR A 136 6.14 -9.47 -11.18
N ILE A 137 5.90 -8.16 -11.08
CA ILE A 137 4.76 -7.51 -11.76
C ILE A 137 4.97 -7.52 -13.28
N ALA A 138 6.19 -7.25 -13.76
CA ALA A 138 6.51 -7.28 -15.19
C ALA A 138 6.26 -8.66 -15.82
N LYS A 139 6.56 -9.73 -15.06
CA LYS A 139 6.39 -11.14 -15.47
C LYS A 139 5.02 -11.72 -15.13
N SER A 140 4.11 -10.93 -14.57
CA SER A 140 2.77 -11.39 -14.17
C SER A 140 2.04 -12.08 -15.32
N LYS A 141 1.37 -13.19 -15.02
CA LYS A 141 0.48 -13.92 -15.94
C LYS A 141 -1.00 -13.62 -15.69
N THR A 142 -1.29 -12.88 -14.63
CA THR A 142 -2.64 -12.46 -14.22
C THR A 142 -2.83 -10.97 -14.49
N ALA A 143 -3.98 -10.40 -14.14
CA ALA A 143 -4.21 -8.97 -14.26
C ALA A 143 -3.15 -8.12 -13.55
N VAL A 144 -2.77 -7.00 -14.19
CA VAL A 144 -1.98 -5.93 -13.58
C VAL A 144 -2.84 -4.67 -13.58
N GLY A 145 -3.12 -4.12 -12.41
CA GLY A 145 -3.80 -2.83 -12.27
C GLY A 145 -2.80 -1.68 -12.35
N GLY A 146 -3.09 -0.65 -13.15
CA GLY A 146 -2.24 0.53 -13.32
C GLY A 146 -3.00 1.84 -13.12
N ASP A 147 -2.49 2.76 -12.32
CA ASP A 147 -3.10 4.08 -12.07
C ASP A 147 -2.04 5.13 -11.71
N GLU A 148 -2.41 6.40 -11.73
CA GLU A 148 -1.54 7.50 -11.35
C GLU A 148 -2.28 8.64 -10.67
N SER A 149 -1.57 9.35 -9.79
CA SER A 149 -2.15 10.49 -9.09
C SER A 149 -1.16 11.61 -8.89
N GLY A 150 -1.66 12.84 -9.03
CA GLY A 150 -0.83 14.04 -8.89
C GLY A 150 -0.18 14.15 -7.51
N ALA A 151 1.11 14.43 -7.50
CA ALA A 151 1.95 14.63 -6.33
C ALA A 151 2.59 16.02 -6.33
N LYS A 152 3.04 16.48 -5.17
CA LYS A 152 3.84 17.71 -5.04
C LYS A 152 5.16 17.39 -4.35
N VAL A 153 6.26 17.69 -5.05
CA VAL A 153 7.63 17.47 -4.58
C VAL A 153 8.41 18.77 -4.74
N ASN A 154 8.89 19.33 -3.63
CA ASN A 154 9.63 20.58 -3.54
C ASN A 154 9.00 21.71 -4.38
N GLY A 155 7.70 21.94 -4.19
CA GLY A 155 6.94 22.94 -4.93
C GLY A 155 6.49 22.53 -6.34
N LYS A 156 7.09 21.50 -6.94
CA LYS A 156 6.85 21.08 -8.33
C LYS A 156 5.81 19.96 -8.43
N LYS A 157 5.10 19.93 -9.56
CA LYS A 157 4.12 18.88 -9.87
C LYS A 157 4.83 17.59 -10.29
N PHE A 158 4.52 16.52 -9.59
CA PHE A 158 4.96 15.15 -9.87
C PHE A 158 3.73 14.25 -10.01
N TRP A 159 3.96 12.98 -10.31
CA TRP A 159 2.97 11.94 -10.43
C TRP A 159 3.44 10.71 -9.67
N ALA A 160 2.67 10.29 -8.68
CA ALA A 160 2.81 8.94 -8.15
C ALA A 160 2.19 8.00 -9.19
N TRP A 161 2.86 6.90 -9.51
CA TRP A 161 2.32 5.83 -10.33
C TRP A 161 2.23 4.57 -9.48
N ILE A 162 1.21 3.77 -9.73
CA ILE A 162 1.04 2.46 -9.10
C ILE A 162 0.83 1.40 -10.17
N TRP A 163 1.54 0.28 -10.05
CA TRP A 163 1.23 -0.97 -10.73
C TRP A 163 1.13 -2.07 -9.70
N GLN A 164 0.19 -3.00 -9.89
CA GLN A 164 -0.02 -4.04 -8.91
C GLN A 164 -0.71 -5.29 -9.44
N THR A 165 -0.47 -6.39 -8.74
CA THR A 165 -1.22 -7.64 -8.86
C THR A 165 -2.00 -7.90 -7.56
N LEU A 166 -2.63 -9.06 -7.44
CA LEU A 166 -3.27 -9.48 -6.18
C LEU A 166 -2.28 -9.55 -5.01
N THR A 167 -1.01 -9.83 -5.27
CA THR A 167 0.01 -10.09 -4.24
C THR A 167 1.09 -9.00 -4.14
N HIS A 168 1.32 -8.21 -5.19
CA HIS A 168 2.44 -7.25 -5.24
C HIS A 168 1.95 -5.83 -5.55
N THR A 169 2.63 -4.83 -5.00
CA THR A 169 2.38 -3.40 -5.27
C THR A 169 3.70 -2.69 -5.53
N TYR A 170 3.79 -1.99 -6.66
CA TYR A 170 4.94 -1.19 -7.05
C TYR A 170 4.52 0.26 -7.29
N ILE A 171 5.15 1.17 -6.56
CA ILE A 171 4.86 2.61 -6.59
C ILE A 171 6.15 3.36 -6.87
N ILE A 172 6.07 4.30 -7.81
CA ILE A 172 7.13 5.29 -8.07
C ILE A 172 6.57 6.70 -7.96
N VAL A 173 7.46 7.68 -7.88
CA VAL A 173 7.12 9.10 -8.01
C VAL A 173 7.99 9.70 -9.11
N SER A 174 7.36 10.24 -10.14
CA SER A 174 8.03 10.73 -11.35
C SER A 174 7.57 12.15 -11.68
N PRO A 175 8.43 13.01 -12.26
CA PRO A 175 8.01 14.33 -12.76
C PRO A 175 7.10 14.23 -14.00
N SER A 176 6.87 13.04 -14.55
CA SER A 176 6.07 12.85 -15.77
C SER A 176 4.84 11.97 -15.56
N ARG A 177 3.78 12.25 -16.33
CA ARG A 177 2.56 11.43 -16.50
C ARG A 177 2.50 10.68 -17.84
N GLY A 178 3.59 10.70 -18.61
CA GLY A 178 3.62 10.13 -19.96
C GLY A 178 4.05 8.66 -19.97
N LYS A 179 3.75 7.98 -21.09
CA LYS A 179 4.19 6.60 -21.37
C LYS A 179 5.69 6.36 -21.15
N LYS A 180 6.55 7.38 -21.32
CA LYS A 180 7.99 7.28 -21.02
C LYS A 180 8.31 6.76 -19.62
N VAL A 181 7.42 6.96 -18.66
CA VAL A 181 7.57 6.41 -17.32
C VAL A 181 7.35 4.90 -17.33
N ILE A 182 6.29 4.44 -18.00
CA ILE A 182 6.04 3.00 -18.18
C ILE A 182 7.21 2.37 -18.94
N ASP A 183 7.70 2.99 -20.01
CA ASP A 183 8.83 2.45 -20.80
C ASP A 183 10.13 2.38 -20.01
N GLN A 184 10.34 3.29 -19.05
CA GLN A 184 11.51 3.28 -18.19
C GLN A 184 11.47 2.13 -17.17
N PHE A 185 10.31 1.89 -16.55
CA PHE A 185 10.19 0.91 -15.46
C PHE A 185 9.70 -0.47 -15.94
N PHE A 186 9.02 -0.53 -17.08
CA PHE A 186 8.50 -1.75 -17.69
C PHE A 186 8.78 -1.69 -19.20
N PRO A 187 10.06 -1.71 -19.62
CA PRO A 187 10.43 -1.58 -21.04
C PRO A 187 9.82 -2.68 -21.93
N GLY A 188 9.59 -3.88 -21.35
CA GLY A 188 8.90 -4.97 -22.02
C GLY A 188 7.37 -4.90 -21.95
N GLY A 189 6.81 -3.92 -21.25
CA GLY A 189 5.39 -3.87 -20.90
C GLY A 189 4.95 -5.07 -20.04
N PHE A 190 3.69 -5.46 -20.18
CA PHE A 190 3.03 -6.53 -19.43
C PHE A 190 2.61 -7.67 -20.36
N LYS A 191 3.57 -8.23 -21.11
CA LYS A 191 3.35 -9.16 -22.24
C LYS A 191 2.42 -10.35 -21.94
N ASN A 192 2.41 -10.82 -20.70
CA ASN A 192 1.66 -12.00 -20.27
C ASN A 192 0.42 -11.66 -19.43
N ALA A 193 0.15 -10.38 -19.18
CA ALA A 193 -0.87 -9.90 -18.28
C ALA A 193 -1.88 -8.99 -19.00
N VAL A 194 -3.11 -8.98 -18.49
CA VAL A 194 -4.12 -7.99 -18.89
C VAL A 194 -3.91 -6.73 -18.06
N LEU A 195 -3.67 -5.60 -18.72
CA LEU A 195 -3.51 -4.31 -18.05
C LEU A 195 -4.90 -3.70 -17.78
N VAL A 196 -5.24 -3.55 -16.50
CA VAL A 196 -6.47 -2.93 -16.03
C VAL A 196 -6.18 -1.48 -15.67
N SER A 197 -6.75 -0.54 -16.40
CA SER A 197 -6.48 0.89 -16.21
C SER A 197 -7.70 1.75 -16.51
N ASP A 198 -7.60 3.06 -16.23
CA ASP A 198 -8.50 4.02 -16.84
C ASP A 198 -8.24 4.14 -18.37
N ARG A 199 -8.98 5.04 -19.02
CA ARG A 199 -8.87 5.30 -20.46
C ARG A 199 -7.72 6.27 -20.79
N TRP A 200 -6.64 6.28 -20.01
CA TRP A 200 -5.48 7.13 -20.31
C TRP A 200 -4.61 6.49 -21.39
N LYS A 201 -4.27 7.28 -22.41
CA LYS A 201 -3.48 6.82 -23.58
C LYS A 201 -2.14 6.21 -23.21
N SER A 202 -1.51 6.62 -22.10
CA SER A 202 -0.23 6.04 -21.69
C SER A 202 -0.38 4.56 -21.31
N HIS A 203 -1.46 4.19 -20.62
CA HIS A 203 -1.74 2.79 -20.29
C HIS A 203 -2.20 2.01 -21.51
N ILE A 204 -3.09 2.58 -22.32
CA ILE A 204 -3.63 1.91 -23.53
C ILE A 204 -2.51 1.58 -24.52
N ASN A 205 -1.52 2.46 -24.69
CA ASN A 205 -0.42 2.23 -25.61
C ASN A 205 0.71 1.38 -25.00
N THR A 206 0.53 0.85 -23.79
CA THR A 206 1.50 -0.06 -23.17
C THR A 206 1.33 -1.45 -23.74
N HIS A 207 2.42 -2.07 -24.18
CA HIS A 207 2.37 -3.44 -24.67
C HIS A 207 1.92 -4.40 -23.55
N ALA A 208 0.81 -5.11 -23.74
CA ALA A 208 0.24 -6.06 -22.79
C ALA A 208 -0.38 -7.25 -23.53
N LYS A 209 -0.70 -8.34 -22.81
CA LYS A 209 -1.45 -9.48 -23.39
C LYS A 209 -2.85 -9.04 -23.85
N GLY A 210 -3.43 -8.10 -23.13
CA GLY A 210 -4.70 -7.46 -23.43
C GLY A 210 -4.94 -6.30 -22.46
N HIS A 211 -6.05 -5.60 -22.64
CA HIS A 211 -6.42 -4.49 -21.78
C HIS A 211 -7.82 -4.68 -21.22
N GLN A 212 -8.05 -4.07 -20.06
CA GLN A 212 -9.36 -3.90 -19.48
C GLN A 212 -9.54 -2.45 -19.04
N LEU A 213 -10.46 -1.74 -19.69
CA LEU A 213 -10.84 -0.40 -19.26
C LEU A 213 -11.69 -0.46 -18.00
N CYS A 214 -11.40 0.44 -17.07
CA CYS A 214 -12.07 0.52 -15.78
C CYS A 214 -13.53 0.95 -15.95
N PHE A 215 -14.48 0.04 -15.73
CA PHE A 215 -15.91 0.31 -15.79
C PHE A 215 -16.35 1.36 -14.76
N ALA A 216 -15.68 1.46 -13.61
CA ALA A 216 -16.02 2.49 -12.63
C ALA A 216 -15.82 3.92 -13.18
N HIS A 217 -14.80 4.14 -14.02
CA HIS A 217 -14.61 5.41 -14.72
C HIS A 217 -15.64 5.64 -15.80
N LEU A 218 -15.92 4.61 -16.63
CA LEU A 218 -16.90 4.70 -17.70
C LEU A 218 -18.32 4.95 -17.15
N LEU A 219 -18.71 4.31 -16.05
CA LEU A 219 -20.00 4.52 -15.38
C LEU A 219 -20.11 5.93 -14.79
N ARG A 220 -19.02 6.50 -14.25
CA ARG A 220 -18.97 7.89 -13.80
C ARG A 220 -19.17 8.87 -14.96
N GLU A 221 -18.51 8.64 -16.09
CA GLU A 221 -18.66 9.44 -17.31
C GLU A 221 -20.09 9.34 -17.87
N LEU A 222 -20.68 8.13 -17.87
CA LEU A 222 -22.07 7.91 -18.27
C LEU A 222 -23.06 8.66 -17.38
N ASN A 223 -22.86 8.70 -16.06
CA ASN A 223 -23.71 9.49 -15.15
C ASN A 223 -23.68 10.97 -15.54
N TYR A 224 -22.48 11.51 -15.74
CA TYR A 224 -22.30 12.89 -16.19
C TYR A 224 -22.99 13.18 -17.52
N LEU A 225 -22.89 12.28 -18.50
CA LEU A 225 -23.53 12.43 -19.80
C LEU A 225 -25.06 12.35 -19.71
N ILE A 226 -25.60 11.49 -18.85
CA ILE A 226 -27.04 11.39 -18.62
C ILE A 226 -27.58 12.68 -18.00
N GLU A 227 -26.86 13.27 -17.06
CA GLU A 227 -27.23 14.55 -16.45
C GLU A 227 -27.11 15.72 -17.44
N LEU A 228 -26.06 15.72 -18.28
CA LEU A 228 -25.77 16.82 -19.17
C LEU A 228 -26.62 16.82 -20.46
N GLU A 229 -26.76 15.67 -21.12
CA GLU A 229 -27.35 15.56 -22.46
C GLU A 229 -28.64 14.71 -22.48
N ALA A 230 -29.05 14.15 -21.34
CA ALA A 230 -30.30 13.41 -21.14
C ALA A 230 -30.58 12.28 -22.16
N THR A 231 -29.53 11.64 -22.69
CA THR A 231 -29.67 10.67 -23.79
C THR A 231 -30.16 9.30 -23.30
N GLY A 232 -31.10 8.69 -24.04
CA GLY A 232 -31.52 7.30 -23.82
C GLY A 232 -30.40 6.29 -24.11
N TRP A 233 -29.49 6.64 -25.03
CA TRP A 233 -28.31 5.84 -25.36
C TRP A 233 -27.38 5.67 -24.16
N ALA A 234 -27.02 6.75 -23.46
CA ALA A 234 -26.13 6.67 -22.30
C ALA A 234 -26.75 5.85 -21.15
N LYS A 235 -28.08 5.96 -20.95
CA LYS A 235 -28.81 5.10 -20.01
C LYS A 235 -28.72 3.62 -20.40
N SER A 236 -28.85 3.31 -21.69
CA SER A 236 -28.79 1.94 -22.21
C SER A 236 -27.41 1.32 -22.04
N ILE A 237 -26.33 2.04 -22.40
CA ILE A 237 -24.95 1.60 -22.17
C ILE A 237 -24.67 1.39 -20.68
N LYS A 238 -25.12 2.32 -19.82
CA LYS A 238 -24.97 2.19 -18.36
C LYS A 238 -25.66 0.93 -17.82
N THR A 239 -26.87 0.62 -18.29
CA THR A 239 -27.58 -0.60 -17.92
C THR A 239 -26.82 -1.84 -18.39
N LEU A 240 -26.32 -1.84 -19.63
CA LEU A 240 -25.55 -2.96 -20.18
C LEU A 240 -24.26 -3.21 -19.40
N PHE A 241 -23.49 -2.17 -19.06
CA PHE A 241 -22.28 -2.31 -18.24
C PHE A 241 -22.59 -2.88 -16.85
N LYS A 242 -23.71 -2.48 -16.24
CA LYS A 242 -24.16 -3.09 -14.98
C LYS A 242 -24.52 -4.56 -15.15
N GLN A 243 -25.20 -4.93 -16.23
CA GLN A 243 -25.50 -6.34 -16.53
C GLN A 243 -24.23 -7.18 -16.70
N ALA A 244 -23.22 -6.65 -17.39
CA ALA A 244 -21.93 -7.33 -17.56
C ALA A 244 -21.20 -7.54 -16.22
N ILE A 245 -21.21 -6.54 -15.33
CA ILE A 245 -20.66 -6.67 -13.96
C ILE A 245 -21.41 -7.75 -13.18
N GLU A 246 -22.74 -7.73 -13.21
CA GLU A 246 -23.56 -8.77 -12.54
C GLU A 246 -23.31 -10.16 -13.12
N LEU A 247 -23.05 -10.27 -14.42
CA LEU A 247 -22.71 -11.52 -15.07
C LEU A 247 -21.39 -12.09 -14.51
N LYS A 248 -20.34 -11.27 -14.37
CA LYS A 248 -19.07 -11.66 -13.73
C LYS A 248 -19.22 -12.09 -12.27
N ARG A 249 -20.15 -11.51 -11.53
CA ARG A 249 -20.42 -11.90 -10.13
C ARG A 249 -21.02 -13.30 -10.01
N LYS A 250 -21.77 -13.74 -11.03
CA LYS A 250 -22.39 -15.07 -11.07
C LYS A 250 -21.39 -16.17 -11.42
N ILE A 251 -20.55 -15.93 -12.42
CA ILE A 251 -19.53 -16.89 -12.86
C ILE A 251 -18.22 -16.14 -13.06
N PRO A 252 -17.12 -16.57 -12.40
CA PRO A 252 -15.83 -15.89 -12.50
C PRO A 252 -15.24 -15.85 -13.90
N GLU A 253 -15.51 -16.84 -14.74
CA GLU A 253 -14.93 -16.95 -16.08
C GLU A 253 -15.91 -17.65 -17.03
N TYR A 254 -16.21 -17.00 -18.14
CA TYR A 254 -17.07 -17.50 -19.20
C TYR A 254 -16.22 -18.06 -20.34
N SER A 255 -16.72 -19.09 -21.04
CA SER A 255 -16.12 -19.49 -22.32
C SER A 255 -16.43 -18.45 -23.40
N GLU A 256 -15.58 -18.36 -24.42
CA GLU A 256 -15.80 -17.46 -25.56
C GLU A 256 -17.09 -17.76 -26.33
N SER A 257 -17.64 -18.97 -26.17
CA SER A 257 -18.90 -19.42 -26.76
C SER A 257 -20.13 -19.23 -25.85
N ASP A 258 -19.98 -18.68 -24.64
CA ASP A 258 -21.11 -18.55 -23.72
C ASP A 258 -22.11 -17.50 -24.23
N HIS A 259 -23.34 -17.96 -24.50
CA HIS A 259 -24.39 -17.11 -25.07
C HIS A 259 -24.68 -15.86 -24.24
N ARG A 260 -24.52 -15.90 -22.90
CA ARG A 260 -24.82 -14.74 -22.04
C ARG A 260 -23.78 -13.63 -22.20
N ALA A 261 -22.51 -14.00 -22.32
CA ALA A 261 -21.43 -13.04 -22.58
C ALA A 261 -21.54 -12.49 -24.01
N LEU A 262 -21.81 -13.36 -24.99
CA LEU A 262 -22.03 -12.97 -26.39
C LEU A 262 -23.25 -12.05 -26.57
N GLU A 263 -24.32 -12.25 -25.79
CA GLU A 263 -25.51 -11.40 -25.81
C GLU A 263 -25.19 -9.97 -25.31
N ILE A 264 -24.41 -9.83 -24.24
CA ILE A 264 -23.91 -8.53 -23.75
C ILE A 264 -23.12 -7.82 -24.85
N GLU A 265 -22.20 -8.53 -25.50
CA GLU A 265 -21.36 -8.00 -26.56
C GLU A 265 -22.14 -7.62 -27.83
N THR A 266 -23.15 -8.42 -28.18
CA THR A 266 -24.04 -8.18 -29.32
C THR A 266 -24.91 -6.95 -29.07
N ASN A 267 -25.54 -6.86 -27.91
CA ASN A 267 -26.33 -5.68 -27.51
C ASN A 267 -25.46 -4.43 -27.46
N PHE A 268 -24.21 -4.55 -27.00
CA PHE A 268 -23.28 -3.44 -26.98
C PHE A 268 -22.91 -2.97 -28.40
N ASN A 269 -22.63 -3.89 -29.33
CA ASN A 269 -22.41 -3.58 -30.74
C ASN A 269 -23.60 -2.86 -31.39
N GLN A 270 -24.81 -3.33 -31.11
CA GLN A 270 -26.02 -2.68 -31.61
C GLN A 270 -26.15 -1.24 -31.11
N LEU A 271 -25.85 -0.99 -29.82
CA LEU A 271 -25.83 0.36 -29.27
C LEU A 271 -24.73 1.22 -29.89
N LEU A 272 -23.53 0.68 -30.15
CA LEU A 272 -22.45 1.41 -30.80
C LEU A 272 -22.79 1.80 -32.26
N ASN A 273 -23.61 1.02 -32.95
CA ASN A 273 -24.06 1.32 -34.32
C ASN A 273 -25.19 2.36 -34.41
N GLN A 274 -25.73 2.84 -33.29
CA GLN A 274 -26.77 3.88 -33.31
C GLN A 274 -26.20 5.23 -33.70
N THR A 275 -26.86 5.92 -34.64
CA THR A 275 -26.49 7.28 -35.03
C THR A 275 -26.87 8.29 -33.96
N LEU A 276 -25.88 8.94 -33.35
CA LEU A 276 -26.09 10.04 -32.42
C LEU A 276 -25.98 11.39 -33.13
N GLY A 277 -26.91 12.30 -32.85
CA GLY A 277 -26.95 13.63 -33.46
C GLY A 277 -25.83 14.52 -32.92
N LYS A 278 -24.81 14.79 -33.73
CA LYS A 278 -23.63 15.62 -33.36
C LYS A 278 -23.99 16.96 -32.72
N ASN A 279 -25.04 17.63 -33.20
CA ASN A 279 -25.46 18.94 -32.68
C ASN A 279 -26.24 18.84 -31.35
N LYS A 280 -26.90 17.71 -31.09
CA LYS A 280 -27.74 17.50 -29.91
C LYS A 280 -26.97 16.86 -28.75
N THR A 281 -26.05 15.96 -29.06
CA THR A 281 -25.35 15.13 -28.07
C THR A 281 -23.83 15.02 -28.37
N PRO A 282 -23.11 16.14 -28.51
CA PRO A 282 -21.71 16.14 -28.92
C PRO A 282 -20.78 15.38 -27.97
N LYS A 283 -21.00 15.45 -26.65
CA LYS A 283 -20.17 14.75 -25.67
C LYS A 283 -20.48 13.26 -25.64
N THR A 284 -21.76 12.88 -25.73
CA THR A 284 -22.15 11.47 -25.83
C THR A 284 -21.58 10.84 -27.11
N LEU A 285 -21.60 11.56 -28.25
CA LEU A 285 -21.00 11.08 -29.50
C LEU A 285 -19.48 10.88 -29.38
N THR A 286 -18.78 11.79 -28.71
CA THR A 286 -17.34 11.64 -28.45
C THR A 286 -17.05 10.42 -27.56
N PHE A 287 -17.90 10.19 -26.55
CA PHE A 287 -17.80 9.01 -25.70
C PHE A 287 -18.07 7.72 -26.48
N GLN A 288 -19.12 7.68 -27.31
CA GLN A 288 -19.42 6.56 -28.21
C GLN A 288 -18.25 6.23 -29.14
N ASN A 289 -17.71 7.24 -29.84
CA ASN A 289 -16.56 7.06 -30.72
C ASN A 289 -15.37 6.45 -29.99
N SER A 290 -15.12 6.92 -28.77
CA SER A 290 -14.06 6.34 -27.97
C SER A 290 -14.35 4.91 -27.47
N LEU A 291 -15.63 4.54 -27.26
CA LEU A 291 -15.98 3.15 -26.97
C LEU A 291 -15.80 2.25 -28.20
N ILE A 292 -15.99 2.79 -29.41
CA ILE A 292 -15.70 2.11 -30.68
C ILE A 292 -14.17 1.89 -30.79
N ASP A 293 -13.37 2.93 -30.58
CA ASP A 293 -11.90 2.86 -30.66
C ASP A 293 -11.29 1.82 -29.71
N TYR A 294 -11.92 1.60 -28.55
CA TYR A 294 -11.43 0.71 -27.50
C TYR A 294 -12.37 -0.44 -27.19
N ARG A 295 -13.16 -0.88 -28.19
CA ARG A 295 -14.12 -1.97 -28.02
C ARG A 295 -13.45 -3.15 -27.29
N ASP A 296 -12.37 -3.65 -27.86
CA ASP A 296 -11.75 -4.91 -27.47
C ASP A 296 -11.17 -4.89 -26.04
N TYR A 297 -11.19 -3.72 -25.39
CA TYR A 297 -10.68 -3.54 -24.03
C TYR A 297 -11.81 -3.47 -22.99
N LEU A 298 -13.09 -3.67 -23.35
CA LEU A 298 -14.21 -3.46 -22.43
C LEU A 298 -14.65 -4.72 -21.70
N PHE A 299 -14.62 -5.89 -22.35
CA PHE A 299 -15.24 -7.12 -21.81
C PHE A 299 -14.25 -8.23 -21.49
N THR A 300 -12.94 -7.97 -21.55
CA THR A 300 -11.87 -8.91 -21.20
C THR A 300 -12.10 -9.58 -19.83
N PHE A 301 -12.67 -8.84 -18.88
CA PHE A 301 -12.99 -9.34 -17.54
C PHE A 301 -14.02 -10.48 -17.54
N LEU A 302 -14.90 -10.62 -18.54
CA LEU A 302 -15.86 -11.73 -18.61
C LEU A 302 -15.16 -13.07 -18.88
N TYR A 303 -14.07 -13.05 -19.65
CA TYR A 303 -13.38 -14.24 -20.14
C TYR A 303 -12.10 -14.57 -19.36
N ASN A 304 -11.82 -13.86 -18.26
CA ASN A 304 -10.63 -14.11 -17.46
C ASN A 304 -10.94 -13.93 -15.98
N LYS A 305 -10.86 -15.02 -15.18
CA LYS A 305 -11.16 -14.99 -13.75
C LYS A 305 -10.40 -13.94 -12.96
N ASP A 306 -9.14 -13.67 -13.32
CA ASP A 306 -8.23 -12.80 -12.56
C ASP A 306 -8.37 -11.32 -12.95
N VAL A 307 -9.14 -11.01 -14.00
CA VAL A 307 -9.36 -9.65 -14.48
C VAL A 307 -10.64 -9.09 -13.86
N PRO A 308 -10.56 -8.03 -13.04
CA PRO A 308 -11.72 -7.29 -12.56
C PRO A 308 -12.27 -6.33 -13.63
N ALA A 309 -13.56 -5.98 -13.55
CA ALA A 309 -14.17 -4.98 -14.41
C ALA A 309 -13.68 -3.54 -14.10
N ASP A 310 -13.10 -3.31 -12.92
CA ASP A 310 -12.65 -2.01 -12.46
C ASP A 310 -11.22 -2.06 -11.93
N ASN A 311 -10.61 -0.87 -11.83
CA ASN A 311 -9.27 -0.67 -11.32
C ASN A 311 -9.28 -0.11 -9.88
N ASN A 312 -10.34 -0.36 -9.10
CA ASN A 312 -10.52 0.26 -7.78
C ASN A 312 -9.40 -0.11 -6.81
N ALA A 313 -8.77 -1.28 -6.99
CA ALA A 313 -7.61 -1.66 -6.20
C ALA A 313 -6.48 -0.63 -6.35
N SER A 314 -6.24 -0.11 -7.57
CA SER A 314 -5.12 0.80 -7.88
C SER A 314 -5.44 2.20 -7.41
N GLU A 315 -6.67 2.65 -7.63
CA GLU A 315 -7.19 3.90 -7.07
C GLU A 315 -7.05 3.92 -5.52
N ARG A 316 -7.40 2.81 -4.85
CA ARG A 316 -7.24 2.69 -3.38
C ARG A 316 -5.77 2.64 -2.97
N GLY A 317 -4.93 1.91 -3.70
CA GLY A 317 -3.49 1.81 -3.41
C GLY A 317 -2.82 3.17 -3.46
N ILE A 318 -3.09 3.96 -4.51
CA ILE A 318 -2.49 5.28 -4.69
C ILE A 318 -3.09 6.37 -3.78
N ARG A 319 -4.32 6.18 -3.28
CA ARG A 319 -4.94 7.08 -2.30
C ARG A 319 -4.09 7.27 -1.05
N ASN A 320 -3.30 6.28 -0.66
CA ASN A 320 -2.38 6.38 0.47
C ASN A 320 -1.34 7.50 0.28
N PHE A 321 -0.91 7.73 -0.97
CA PHE A 321 -0.07 8.86 -1.31
C PHE A 321 -0.79 10.20 -1.10
N LYS A 322 -2.08 10.26 -1.45
CA LYS A 322 -2.93 11.44 -1.19
C LYS A 322 -3.14 11.69 0.30
N VAL A 323 -3.26 10.64 1.12
CA VAL A 323 -3.35 10.79 2.58
C VAL A 323 -2.07 11.43 3.13
N LYS A 324 -0.89 10.94 2.73
CA LYS A 324 0.39 11.55 3.11
C LYS A 324 0.46 13.02 2.72
N LEU A 325 0.07 13.36 1.48
CA LEU A 325 0.04 14.75 1.02
C LEU A 325 -1.00 15.61 1.72
N LYS A 326 -2.15 15.06 2.12
CA LYS A 326 -3.18 15.80 2.87
C LYS A 326 -2.66 16.20 4.26
N ILE A 327 -1.86 15.33 4.88
CA ILE A 327 -1.31 15.56 6.21
C ILE A 327 -0.06 16.46 6.16
N SER A 328 0.86 16.20 5.23
CA SER A 328 2.17 16.89 5.17
C SER A 328 2.23 18.01 4.12
N GLY A 329 1.20 18.18 3.30
CA GLY A 329 1.12 19.17 2.21
C GLY A 329 1.91 18.79 0.95
N GLN A 330 3.21 18.52 1.11
CA GLN A 330 4.12 18.13 0.03
C GLN A 330 5.31 17.33 0.54
N PHE A 331 6.02 16.65 -0.35
CA PHE A 331 7.35 16.14 -0.06
C PHE A 331 8.38 17.24 -0.28
N LYS A 332 9.25 17.53 0.69
CA LYS A 332 10.44 18.37 0.44
C LYS A 332 11.53 17.55 -0.27
N THR A 333 11.82 16.37 0.27
CA THR A 333 12.69 15.29 -0.23
C THR A 333 12.08 13.94 0.20
N GLY A 334 12.74 12.80 -0.05
CA GLY A 334 12.32 11.48 0.47
C GLY A 334 11.08 10.84 -0.15
N HIS A 335 10.59 11.37 -1.26
CA HIS A 335 9.48 10.79 -2.01
C HIS A 335 9.82 9.39 -2.56
N ASN A 336 11.08 9.16 -2.95
CA ASN A 336 11.55 7.85 -3.44
C ASN A 336 11.61 6.82 -2.31
N ALA A 337 12.21 7.15 -1.17
CA ALA A 337 12.20 6.28 0.01
C ALA A 337 10.76 5.95 0.43
N PHE A 338 9.87 6.94 0.48
CA PHE A 338 8.45 6.72 0.76
C PHE A 338 7.82 5.74 -0.24
N ALA A 339 8.06 5.90 -1.55
CA ALA A 339 7.49 5.04 -2.58
C ALA A 339 7.98 3.58 -2.46
N LYS A 340 9.29 3.37 -2.20
CA LYS A 340 9.88 2.04 -1.97
C LYS A 340 9.32 1.37 -0.73
N ILE A 341 9.37 2.06 0.42
CA ILE A 341 8.83 1.55 1.68
C ILE A 341 7.34 1.25 1.53
N ARG A 342 6.60 2.12 0.83
CA ARG A 342 5.17 1.91 0.64
C ARG A 342 4.86 0.69 -0.21
N SER A 343 5.61 0.49 -1.30
CA SER A 343 5.51 -0.69 -2.16
C SER A 343 5.74 -1.97 -1.37
N PHE A 344 6.77 -1.98 -0.53
CA PHE A 344 7.06 -3.07 0.39
C PHE A 344 5.93 -3.32 1.39
N ILE A 345 5.43 -2.28 2.05
CA ILE A 345 4.35 -2.39 3.05
C ILE A 345 3.06 -2.92 2.42
N ASP A 346 2.65 -2.39 1.27
CA ASP A 346 1.42 -2.83 0.61
C ASP A 346 1.55 -4.28 0.09
N THR A 347 2.75 -4.67 -0.35
CA THR A 347 3.06 -6.06 -0.70
C THR A 347 2.99 -6.96 0.53
N CYS A 348 3.57 -6.57 1.67
CA CYS A 348 3.44 -7.32 2.93
C CYS A 348 1.97 -7.53 3.32
N LYS A 349 1.16 -6.47 3.25
CA LYS A 349 -0.27 -6.54 3.59
C LYS A 349 -1.05 -7.50 2.70
N LYS A 350 -0.79 -7.48 1.39
CA LYS A 350 -1.43 -8.41 0.44
C LYS A 350 -1.11 -9.87 0.72
N ASN A 351 0.04 -10.13 1.33
CA ASN A 351 0.50 -11.47 1.69
C ASN A 351 0.33 -11.77 3.19
N ASN A 352 -0.48 -10.99 3.92
CA ASN A 352 -0.74 -11.15 5.35
C ASN A 352 0.51 -11.18 6.24
N ILE A 353 1.59 -10.49 5.82
CA ILE A 353 2.82 -10.38 6.59
C ILE A 353 2.68 -9.20 7.57
N PRO A 354 2.95 -9.39 8.88
CA PRO A 354 2.90 -8.30 9.86
C PRO A 354 3.92 -7.20 9.54
N VAL A 355 3.41 -6.00 9.21
CA VAL A 355 4.22 -4.89 8.67
C VAL A 355 5.37 -4.48 9.60
N LEU A 356 5.11 -4.35 10.91
CA LEU A 356 6.14 -3.93 11.86
C LEU A 356 7.27 -4.97 11.97
N HIS A 357 6.92 -6.26 11.95
CA HIS A 357 7.91 -7.34 11.96
C HIS A 357 8.74 -7.33 10.68
N ALA A 358 8.09 -7.19 9.52
CA ALA A 358 8.77 -7.13 8.23
C ALA A 358 9.75 -5.95 8.13
N LEU A 359 9.36 -4.76 8.61
CA LEU A 359 10.24 -3.60 8.67
C LEU A 359 11.44 -3.81 9.61
N LYS A 360 11.25 -4.56 10.72
CA LYS A 360 12.34 -4.91 11.63
C LYS A 360 13.37 -5.82 10.96
N LEU A 361 12.93 -6.80 10.17
CA LEU A 361 13.84 -7.65 9.38
C LEU A 361 14.62 -6.83 8.36
N VAL A 362 13.95 -5.89 7.66
CA VAL A 362 14.60 -4.97 6.73
C VAL A 362 15.67 -4.12 7.43
N ALA A 363 15.37 -3.59 8.62
CA ALA A 363 16.33 -2.79 9.41
C ALA A 363 17.50 -3.61 9.97
N GLN A 364 17.52 -4.93 9.77
CA GLN A 364 18.66 -5.80 10.08
C GLN A 364 19.45 -6.20 8.82
N MET A 365 18.92 -5.94 7.62
CA MET A 365 19.65 -6.21 6.38
C MET A 365 20.86 -5.28 6.26
N PRO A 366 21.97 -5.75 5.68
CA PRO A 366 23.09 -4.88 5.35
C PRO A 366 22.67 -3.89 4.26
N ILE A 367 23.20 -2.66 4.31
CA ILE A 367 23.10 -1.73 3.18
C ILE A 367 24.00 -2.29 2.08
N GLN A 368 23.42 -2.66 0.94
CA GLN A 368 24.22 -3.04 -0.23
C GLN A 368 24.97 -1.79 -0.70
N GLN A 369 26.31 -1.81 -0.62
CA GLN A 369 27.11 -0.80 -1.30
C GLN A 369 26.84 -0.96 -2.80
N ALA A 370 26.46 0.13 -3.46
CA ALA A 370 26.34 0.15 -4.91
C ALA A 370 27.71 -0.24 -5.50
N VAL A 371 27.74 -1.34 -6.26
CA VAL A 371 28.90 -1.77 -7.04
C VAL A 371 29.11 -0.84 -8.22
#